data_AF-A0A2P4XCN4-F1
#
_entry.id   AF-A0A2P4XCN4-F1
#
_cell.length_a   1.000
_cell.length_b   1.000
_cell.length_c   1.000
_cell.angle_alpha   90.00
_cell.angle_beta   90.00
_cell.angle_gamma   90.00
#
_symmetry.space_group_name_H-M   'P 1'
#
loop_
_entity.id
_entity.type
_entity.pdbx_description
1 polymer ?
#
loop_
_entity_poly.entity_id
_entity_poly.type
_entity_poly.pdbx_seq_one_letter_code
_entity_poly.pdbx_strand_id
1 'polypeptide(L)'
;MATHLAHRLPWTTLADVYASATIKNDRNRYMKTEAQVKMVAHFSRCLVDALKEFAETDTRPAVDEDGNSLDPKTWGIEPFGGLGYTGYYYSLLEGYVQLNLLLLDTDKFLPILQQRGDSVPYFISLLCGYMDGGHPDWMARRLQPILTEDVPFQLKPVTAEVLQTIRDHSALLFRCLYSISGENKALDPDLVERTISPF
;
A
#
# COMPACT_ATOMS: atom_id res chain seq x y z
N MET A 1 21.58 1.92 -2.68
CA MET A 1 20.11 1.87 -2.48
C MET A 1 19.87 1.14 -1.17
N ALA A 2 19.12 1.72 -0.22
CA ALA A 2 18.62 0.94 0.90
C ALA A 2 17.70 -0.16 0.33
N THR A 3 18.01 -1.41 0.63
CA THR A 3 17.27 -2.54 0.08
C THR A 3 15.85 -2.51 0.65
N HIS A 4 14.85 -2.33 -0.21
CA HIS A 4 13.45 -2.52 0.14
C HIS A 4 13.27 -3.89 0.82
N LEU A 5 12.96 -3.90 2.12
CA LEU A 5 12.93 -5.11 2.94
C LEU A 5 11.63 -5.90 2.81
N ALA A 6 10.91 -5.77 1.70
CA ALA A 6 9.76 -6.63 1.45
C ALA A 6 10.12 -8.11 1.68
N HIS A 7 11.30 -8.56 1.28
CA HIS A 7 11.74 -9.93 1.51
C HIS A 7 11.84 -10.38 2.99
N ARG A 8 11.90 -9.46 3.97
CA ARG A 8 11.94 -9.79 5.42
C ARG A 8 10.56 -9.89 6.07
N LEU A 9 9.51 -9.38 5.42
CA LEU A 9 8.16 -9.43 5.95
C LEU A 9 7.50 -10.78 5.62
N PRO A 10 6.60 -11.31 6.47
CA PRO A 10 5.95 -12.60 6.25
C PRO A 10 4.83 -12.48 5.19
N TRP A 11 5.18 -12.05 3.96
CA TRP A 11 4.23 -11.82 2.87
C TRP A 11 3.45 -13.05 2.50
N THR A 12 4.06 -14.24 2.51
CA THR A 12 3.35 -15.49 2.22
C THR A 12 2.18 -15.70 3.17
N THR A 13 2.38 -15.41 4.46
CA THR A 13 1.34 -15.53 5.48
C THR A 13 0.21 -14.53 5.24
N LEU A 14 0.52 -13.26 4.92
CA LEU A 14 -0.51 -12.27 4.61
C LEU A 14 -1.24 -12.61 3.29
N ALA A 15 -0.49 -13.05 2.29
CA ALA A 15 -0.97 -13.48 0.99
C ALA A 15 -1.95 -14.65 1.11
N ASP A 16 -1.72 -15.60 2.01
CA ASP A 16 -2.65 -16.70 2.29
C ASP A 16 -3.96 -16.19 2.91
N VAL A 17 -3.90 -15.17 3.78
CA VAL A 17 -5.11 -14.51 4.30
C VAL A 17 -5.89 -13.84 3.17
N TYR A 18 -5.22 -13.08 2.29
CA TYR A 18 -5.88 -12.46 1.14
C TYR A 18 -6.43 -13.51 0.14
N ALA A 19 -5.72 -14.61 -0.06
CA ALA A 19 -6.14 -15.69 -0.96
C ALA A 19 -7.34 -16.50 -0.43
N SER A 20 -7.61 -16.43 0.87
CA SER A 20 -8.74 -17.12 1.50
C SER A 20 -10.10 -16.42 1.29
N ALA A 21 -10.13 -15.32 0.54
CA ALA A 21 -11.36 -14.62 0.21
C ALA A 21 -12.36 -15.56 -0.50
N THR A 22 -13.62 -15.45 -0.14
CA THR A 22 -14.71 -16.15 -0.82
C THR A 22 -15.56 -15.14 -1.58
N ILE A 23 -15.99 -15.46 -2.80
CA ILE A 23 -16.88 -14.57 -3.55
C ILE A 23 -18.31 -14.78 -3.05
N LYS A 24 -18.95 -13.71 -2.58
CA LYS A 24 -20.37 -13.69 -2.20
C LYS A 24 -21.03 -12.42 -2.72
N ASN A 25 -22.07 -12.57 -3.56
CA ASN A 25 -22.75 -11.46 -4.23
C ASN A 25 -21.79 -10.56 -5.04
N ASP A 26 -20.91 -11.18 -5.84
CA ASP A 26 -19.89 -10.51 -6.66
C ASP A 26 -18.93 -9.61 -5.86
N ARG A 27 -18.74 -9.92 -4.58
CA ARG A 27 -17.79 -9.24 -3.70
C ARG A 27 -16.96 -10.26 -2.95
N ASN A 28 -15.68 -9.94 -2.78
CA ASN A 28 -14.81 -10.71 -1.90
C ASN A 28 -15.26 -10.54 -0.46
N ARG A 29 -15.48 -11.67 0.21
CA ARG A 29 -15.83 -11.76 1.62
C ARG A 29 -14.77 -12.58 2.32
N TYR A 30 -14.15 -11.96 3.30
CA TYR A 30 -13.15 -12.60 4.12
C TYR A 30 -13.82 -13.15 5.39
N MET A 31 -13.68 -14.44 5.63
CA MET A 31 -14.04 -15.00 6.92
C MET A 31 -12.94 -14.60 7.91
N LYS A 32 -13.30 -14.00 9.04
CA LYS A 32 -12.33 -13.65 10.09
C LYS A 32 -12.24 -14.82 11.07
N THR A 33 -11.42 -15.82 10.75
CA THR A 33 -11.08 -16.85 11.74
C THR A 33 -10.04 -16.30 12.73
N GLU A 34 -10.02 -16.84 13.95
CA GLU A 34 -9.03 -16.46 14.95
C GLU A 34 -7.58 -16.67 14.44
N ALA A 35 -7.36 -17.69 13.61
CA ALA A 35 -6.07 -17.95 12.98
C ALA A 35 -5.65 -16.83 12.02
N GLN A 36 -6.54 -16.40 11.12
CA GLN A 36 -6.27 -15.30 10.17
C GLN A 36 -6.03 -13.98 10.90
N VAL A 37 -6.79 -13.68 11.96
CA VAL A 37 -6.56 -12.48 12.79
C VAL A 37 -5.15 -12.51 13.38
N LYS A 38 -4.72 -13.64 13.96
CA LYS A 38 -3.35 -13.80 14.48
C LYS A 38 -2.28 -13.64 13.40
N MET A 39 -2.54 -14.12 12.18
CA MET A 39 -1.65 -13.98 11.03
C MET A 39 -1.47 -12.51 10.61
N VAL A 40 -2.56 -11.75 10.49
CA VAL A 40 -2.50 -10.31 10.16
C VAL A 40 -1.83 -9.53 11.29
N ALA A 41 -2.16 -9.83 12.55
CA ALA A 41 -1.51 -9.21 13.72
C ALA A 41 0.00 -9.48 13.73
N HIS A 42 0.43 -10.70 13.38
CA HIS A 42 1.85 -11.02 13.27
C HIS A 42 2.55 -10.23 12.17
N PHE A 43 1.97 -10.19 10.97
CA PHE A 43 2.49 -9.38 9.87
C PHE A 43 2.61 -7.90 10.28
N SER A 44 1.58 -7.37 10.94
CA SER A 44 1.52 -5.96 11.39
C SER A 44 2.64 -5.62 12.37
N ARG A 45 2.92 -6.50 13.34
CA ARG A 45 4.08 -6.35 14.24
C ARG A 45 5.40 -6.35 13.47
N CYS A 46 5.59 -7.29 12.54
CA CYS A 46 6.82 -7.34 11.74
C CYS A 46 7.00 -6.10 10.86
N LEU A 47 5.92 -5.57 10.27
CA LEU A 47 5.97 -4.32 9.50
C LEU A 47 6.35 -3.14 10.39
N VAL A 48 5.72 -3.01 11.57
CA VAL A 48 6.04 -1.95 12.53
C VAL A 48 7.49 -2.03 13.01
N ASP A 49 7.99 -3.23 13.31
CA ASP A 49 9.38 -3.43 13.73
C ASP A 49 10.35 -3.01 12.62
N ALA A 50 10.05 -3.35 11.37
CA ALA A 50 10.85 -2.91 10.22
C ALA A 50 10.80 -1.38 10.06
N LEU A 51 9.63 -0.74 10.19
CA LEU A 51 9.51 0.72 10.11
C LEU A 51 10.31 1.42 11.22
N LYS A 52 10.31 0.88 12.45
CA LYS A 52 11.13 1.40 13.55
C LYS A 52 12.62 1.25 13.28
N GLU A 53 13.06 0.07 12.83
CA GLU A 53 14.46 -0.18 12.45
C GLU A 53 14.94 0.85 11.41
N PHE A 54 14.12 1.15 10.40
CA PHE A 54 14.48 2.15 9.39
C PHE A 54 14.39 3.59 9.87
N ALA A 55 13.41 3.93 10.71
CA ALA A 55 13.35 5.26 11.32
C ALA A 55 14.62 5.57 12.14
N GLU A 56 15.23 4.54 12.75
CA GLU A 56 16.45 4.68 13.54
C GLU A 56 17.75 4.65 12.70
N THR A 57 17.75 3.96 11.56
CA THR A 57 18.98 3.67 10.80
C THR A 57 19.11 4.40 9.47
N ASP A 58 18.01 4.85 8.86
CA ASP A 58 18.08 5.59 7.60
C ASP A 58 18.52 7.03 7.84
N THR A 59 19.73 7.35 7.40
CA THR A 59 20.34 8.68 7.54
C THR A 59 20.00 9.62 6.40
N ARG A 60 19.27 9.16 5.37
CA ARG A 60 18.88 9.98 4.23
C ARG A 60 17.85 11.03 4.69
N PRO A 61 17.88 12.23 4.09
CA PRO A 61 16.80 13.20 4.27
C PRO A 61 15.43 12.60 3.94
N ALA A 62 14.39 13.03 4.66
CA ALA A 62 12.99 12.69 4.42
C ALA A 62 12.41 13.42 3.18
N VAL A 63 13.18 13.42 2.09
CA VAL A 63 12.77 13.92 0.77
C VAL A 63 13.06 12.87 -0.31
N ASP A 64 12.37 13.00 -1.44
CA ASP A 64 12.69 12.28 -2.67
C ASP A 64 13.90 12.91 -3.40
N GLU A 65 14.21 12.40 -4.58
CA GLU A 65 15.33 12.85 -5.42
C GLU A 65 15.20 14.30 -5.90
N ASP A 66 13.97 14.82 -5.96
CA ASP A 66 13.64 16.17 -6.43
C ASP A 66 13.43 17.17 -5.27
N GLY A 67 13.62 16.72 -4.02
CA GLY A 67 13.45 17.54 -2.82
C GLY A 67 12.01 17.62 -2.30
N ASN A 68 11.09 16.80 -2.82
CA ASN A 68 9.72 16.72 -2.31
C ASN A 68 9.70 16.02 -0.95
N SER A 69 8.98 16.60 0.01
CA SER A 69 8.82 16.02 1.36
C SER A 69 8.16 14.64 1.33
N LEU A 70 8.76 13.68 2.03
CA LEU A 70 8.18 12.35 2.26
C LEU A 70 7.28 12.30 3.50
N ASP A 71 7.18 13.38 4.27
CA ASP A 71 6.27 13.47 5.40
C ASP A 71 4.85 13.84 4.90
N PRO A 72 3.87 12.93 4.98
CA PRO A 72 2.51 13.19 4.51
C PRO A 72 1.79 14.33 5.22
N LYS A 73 2.26 14.77 6.39
CA LYS A 73 1.72 15.97 7.05
C LYS A 73 1.90 17.24 6.23
N THR A 74 2.86 17.26 5.30
CA THR A 74 3.10 18.41 4.42
C THR A 74 2.32 18.33 3.10
N TRP A 75 1.54 17.27 2.87
CA TRP A 75 0.85 17.04 1.60
C TRP A 75 -0.55 17.66 1.52
N GLY A 76 -1.05 18.22 2.63
CA GLY A 76 -2.43 18.73 2.70
C GLY A 76 -3.48 17.62 2.72
N ILE A 77 -3.10 16.40 3.12
CA ILE A 77 -3.98 15.23 3.25
C ILE A 77 -4.19 14.95 4.75
N GLU A 78 -5.43 14.71 5.14
CA GLU A 78 -5.77 14.36 6.52
C GLU A 78 -5.26 12.95 6.89
N PRO A 79 -4.89 12.68 8.16
CA PRO A 79 -4.35 11.38 8.58
C PRO A 79 -5.32 10.20 8.34
N PHE A 80 -6.58 10.38 8.72
CA PHE A 80 -7.61 9.33 8.64
C PHE A 80 -8.69 9.63 7.59
N GLY A 81 -8.59 10.77 6.91
CA GLY A 81 -9.63 11.23 6.00
C GLY A 81 -10.90 11.69 6.74
N GLY A 82 -11.94 11.95 5.97
CA GLY A 82 -13.22 12.48 6.44
C GLY A 82 -14.11 12.83 5.25
N LEU A 83 -15.43 12.93 5.41
CA LEU A 83 -16.37 13.33 4.33
C LEU A 83 -16.24 12.53 3.01
N GLY A 84 -15.78 11.27 3.07
CA GLY A 84 -15.58 10.41 1.89
C GLY A 84 -14.14 10.36 1.36
N TYR A 85 -13.22 11.18 1.90
CA TYR A 85 -11.79 11.16 1.56
C TYR A 85 -11.04 10.06 2.32
N THR A 86 -10.10 9.41 1.65
CA THR A 86 -9.18 8.46 2.28
C THR A 86 -7.96 9.21 2.83
N GLY A 87 -7.60 8.96 4.08
CA GLY A 87 -6.44 9.60 4.71
C GLY A 87 -5.10 9.01 4.30
N TYR A 88 -4.01 9.71 4.64
CA TYR A 88 -2.67 9.24 4.27
C TYR A 88 -2.27 7.93 4.96
N TYR A 89 -2.72 7.64 6.19
CA TYR A 89 -2.38 6.36 6.84
C TYR A 89 -2.95 5.18 6.07
N TYR A 90 -4.23 5.27 5.69
CA TYR A 90 -4.90 4.22 4.94
C TYR A 90 -4.30 4.06 3.56
N SER A 91 -4.10 5.15 2.81
CA SER A 91 -3.54 5.07 1.46
C SER A 91 -2.11 4.56 1.42
N LEU A 92 -1.25 4.96 2.36
CA LEU A 92 0.13 4.49 2.42
C LEU A 92 0.21 3.00 2.79
N LEU A 93 -0.51 2.56 3.83
CA LEU A 93 -0.46 1.18 4.31
C LEU A 93 -1.11 0.19 3.32
N GLU A 94 -2.33 0.46 2.87
CA GLU A 94 -3.02 -0.39 1.90
C GLU A 94 -2.34 -0.34 0.53
N GLY A 95 -1.90 0.85 0.10
CA GLY A 95 -1.10 0.99 -1.11
C GLY A 95 0.16 0.14 -1.06
N TYR A 96 0.90 0.20 0.05
CA TYR A 96 2.11 -0.59 0.24
C TYR A 96 1.83 -2.09 0.20
N VAL A 97 0.79 -2.56 0.89
CA VAL A 97 0.40 -3.98 0.92
C VAL A 97 -0.05 -4.46 -0.46
N GLN A 98 -0.95 -3.73 -1.11
CA GLN A 98 -1.52 -4.15 -2.40
C GLN A 98 -0.47 -4.20 -3.50
N LEU A 99 0.42 -3.21 -3.58
CA LEU A 99 1.52 -3.24 -4.54
C LEU A 99 2.46 -4.43 -4.30
N ASN A 100 2.78 -4.77 -3.05
CA ASN A 100 3.61 -5.93 -2.74
C ASN A 100 2.91 -7.27 -2.99
N LEU A 101 1.59 -7.37 -2.79
CA LEU A 101 0.81 -8.55 -3.19
C LEU A 101 0.85 -8.74 -4.72
N LEU A 102 0.73 -7.67 -5.50
CA LEU A 102 0.88 -7.75 -6.96
C LEU A 102 2.29 -8.17 -7.37
N LEU A 103 3.33 -7.69 -6.67
CA LEU A 103 4.72 -8.12 -6.90
C LEU A 103 4.96 -9.59 -6.56
N LEU A 104 4.18 -10.16 -5.64
CA LEU A 104 4.28 -11.56 -5.26
C LEU A 104 3.68 -12.47 -6.32
N ASP A 105 2.46 -12.18 -6.76
CA ASP A 105 1.74 -12.93 -7.79
C ASP A 105 0.61 -12.08 -8.38
N THR A 106 0.89 -11.38 -9.49
CA THR A 106 -0.09 -10.46 -10.06
C THR A 106 -1.35 -11.19 -10.55
N ASP A 107 -1.20 -12.34 -11.18
CA ASP A 107 -2.33 -13.12 -11.73
C ASP A 107 -3.27 -13.60 -10.62
N LYS A 108 -2.71 -13.96 -9.46
CA LYS A 108 -3.49 -14.34 -8.28
C LYS A 108 -4.14 -13.15 -7.59
N PHE A 109 -3.41 -12.06 -7.37
CA PHE A 109 -3.87 -10.98 -6.48
C PHE A 109 -4.63 -9.87 -7.18
N LEU A 110 -4.38 -9.59 -8.45
CA LEU A 110 -5.14 -8.59 -9.19
C LEU A 110 -6.67 -8.82 -9.11
N PRO A 111 -7.21 -10.01 -9.46
CA PRO A 111 -8.65 -10.23 -9.38
C PRO A 111 -9.22 -10.14 -7.95
N ILE A 112 -8.41 -10.46 -6.93
CA ILE A 112 -8.80 -10.34 -5.51
C ILE A 112 -8.94 -8.87 -5.10
N LEU A 113 -8.04 -8.01 -5.59
CA LEU A 113 -7.96 -6.60 -5.22
C LEU A 113 -8.93 -5.71 -6.01
N GLN A 114 -9.29 -6.08 -7.24
CA GLN A 114 -10.19 -5.27 -8.09
C GLN A 114 -11.60 -5.18 -7.50
N GLN A 115 -12.07 -6.21 -6.79
CA GLN A 115 -13.41 -6.34 -6.18
C GLN A 115 -14.63 -6.14 -7.11
N ARG A 116 -14.51 -5.46 -8.25
CA ARG A 116 -15.56 -5.12 -9.22
C ARG A 116 -15.00 -5.00 -10.64
N GLY A 117 -15.04 -6.10 -11.39
CA GLY A 117 -14.74 -6.11 -12.82
C GLY A 117 -13.29 -5.73 -13.15
N ASP A 118 -13.09 -5.16 -14.34
CA ASP A 118 -11.76 -5.01 -14.94
C ASP A 118 -11.04 -3.69 -14.55
N SER A 119 -11.65 -2.85 -13.70
CA SER A 119 -11.01 -1.62 -13.22
C SER A 119 -9.84 -1.92 -12.30
N VAL A 120 -8.80 -1.09 -12.32
CA VAL A 120 -7.67 -1.17 -11.40
C VAL A 120 -8.13 -1.10 -9.92
N PRO A 121 -7.46 -1.78 -8.97
CA PRO A 121 -7.78 -1.68 -7.54
C PRO A 121 -7.91 -0.25 -7.02
N TYR A 122 -8.85 -0.03 -6.10
CA TYR A 122 -9.18 1.31 -5.55
C TYR A 122 -7.95 2.06 -5.03
N PHE A 123 -7.10 1.40 -4.24
CA PHE A 123 -5.93 2.06 -3.67
C PHE A 123 -4.90 2.41 -4.74
N ILE A 124 -4.77 1.64 -5.82
CA ILE A 124 -3.88 2.00 -6.93
C ILE A 124 -4.41 3.24 -7.68
N SER A 125 -5.73 3.33 -7.90
CA SER A 125 -6.35 4.56 -8.44
C SER A 125 -6.07 5.78 -7.56
N LEU A 126 -6.15 5.60 -6.24
CA LEU A 126 -5.86 6.66 -5.27
C LEU A 126 -4.40 7.08 -5.29
N LEU A 127 -3.47 6.12 -5.29
CA LEU A 127 -2.03 6.38 -5.40
C LEU A 127 -1.69 7.14 -6.70
N CYS A 128 -2.42 6.87 -7.78
CA CYS A 128 -2.28 7.57 -9.06
C CYS A 128 -2.97 8.95 -9.09
N GLY A 129 -3.56 9.41 -7.98
CA GLY A 129 -4.20 10.73 -7.88
C GLY A 129 -5.57 10.81 -8.58
N TYR A 130 -6.18 9.68 -8.96
CA TYR A 130 -7.47 9.66 -9.66
C TYR A 130 -8.69 9.60 -8.73
N MET A 131 -8.46 9.50 -7.42
CA MET A 131 -9.51 9.47 -6.41
C MET A 131 -9.34 10.60 -5.39
N ASP A 132 -10.45 10.98 -4.78
CA ASP A 132 -10.53 11.95 -3.69
C ASP A 132 -9.62 11.54 -2.52
N GLY A 133 -8.76 12.46 -2.07
CA GLY A 133 -7.70 12.17 -1.08
C GLY A 133 -6.44 11.55 -1.67
N GLY A 134 -6.26 11.65 -3.00
CA GLY A 134 -5.09 11.17 -3.73
C GLY A 134 -3.77 11.79 -3.28
N HIS A 135 -2.67 11.13 -3.65
CA HIS A 135 -1.31 11.57 -3.30
C HIS A 135 -0.89 12.81 -4.10
N PRO A 136 0.12 13.57 -3.63
CA PRO A 136 0.66 14.70 -4.37
C PRO A 136 1.02 14.33 -5.82
N ASP A 137 0.85 15.28 -6.75
CA ASP A 137 1.08 15.06 -8.19
C ASP A 137 2.47 14.50 -8.51
N TRP A 138 3.51 14.89 -7.77
CA TRP A 138 4.87 14.39 -7.98
C TRP A 138 5.00 12.90 -7.67
N MET A 139 4.23 12.41 -6.70
CA MET A 139 4.20 11.02 -6.29
C MET A 139 3.30 10.20 -7.20
N ALA A 140 2.11 10.72 -7.49
CA ALA A 140 1.13 10.08 -8.36
C ALA A 140 1.67 9.83 -9.77
N ARG A 141 2.33 10.82 -10.38
CA ARG A 141 2.93 10.72 -11.72
C ARG A 141 3.96 9.60 -11.86
N ARG A 142 4.60 9.18 -10.76
CA ARG A 142 5.55 8.06 -10.77
C ARG A 142 4.85 6.71 -10.98
N LEU A 143 3.59 6.56 -10.54
CA LEU A 143 2.85 5.30 -10.63
C LEU A 143 1.92 5.25 -11.85
N GLN A 144 1.35 6.37 -12.27
CA GLN A 144 0.44 6.46 -13.43
C GLN A 144 0.87 5.67 -14.68
N PRO A 145 2.17 5.56 -15.05
CA PRO A 145 2.60 4.78 -16.21
C PRO A 145 2.21 3.30 -16.20
N ILE A 146 1.86 2.71 -15.04
CA ILE A 146 1.40 1.32 -14.96
C ILE A 146 -0.05 1.13 -15.44
N LEU A 147 -0.79 2.21 -15.70
CA LEU A 147 -2.21 2.18 -16.06
C LEU A 147 -2.45 2.50 -17.53
N THR A 148 -3.48 1.89 -18.11
CA THR A 148 -4.02 2.28 -19.42
C THR A 148 -4.54 3.72 -19.37
N GLU A 149 -4.55 4.40 -20.52
CA GLU A 149 -5.07 5.78 -20.61
C GLU A 149 -6.61 5.82 -20.60
N ASP A 150 -7.27 4.73 -21.00
CA ASP A 150 -8.72 4.63 -21.07
C ASP A 150 -9.39 4.49 -19.69
N VAL A 151 -10.56 5.08 -19.54
CA VAL A 151 -11.42 4.96 -18.34
C VAL A 151 -12.49 3.89 -18.59
N PRO A 152 -12.72 2.92 -17.67
CA PRO A 152 -12.03 2.77 -16.38
C PRO A 152 -10.58 2.33 -16.54
N PHE A 153 -9.68 2.96 -15.76
CA PHE A 153 -8.25 2.63 -15.78
C PHE A 153 -8.04 1.14 -15.48
N GLN A 154 -7.19 0.49 -16.27
CA GLN A 154 -6.79 -0.89 -16.09
C GLN A 154 -5.29 -0.97 -15.85
N LEU A 155 -4.83 -2.02 -15.16
CA LEU A 155 -3.40 -2.29 -15.05
C LEU A 155 -2.88 -2.73 -16.43
N LYS A 156 -1.79 -2.11 -16.91
CA LYS A 156 -1.11 -2.58 -18.12
C LYS A 156 -0.59 -4.01 -17.94
N PRO A 157 -0.32 -4.74 -19.04
CA PRO A 157 0.37 -6.02 -18.97
C PRO A 157 1.62 -5.94 -18.10
N VAL A 158 1.81 -6.94 -17.23
CA VAL A 158 2.86 -6.96 -16.21
C VAL A 158 4.22 -7.23 -16.85
N THR A 159 4.78 -6.20 -17.48
CA THR A 159 6.14 -6.22 -18.01
C THR A 159 7.17 -6.01 -16.90
N ALA A 160 8.44 -6.25 -17.20
CA ALA A 160 9.54 -5.94 -16.27
C ALA A 160 9.55 -4.46 -15.87
N GLU A 161 9.17 -3.56 -16.77
CA GLU A 161 9.07 -2.13 -16.52
C GLU A 161 7.94 -1.81 -15.54
N VAL A 162 6.73 -2.36 -15.76
CA VAL A 162 5.61 -2.21 -14.82
C VAL A 162 5.98 -2.73 -13.42
N LEU A 163 6.61 -3.90 -13.35
CA LEU A 163 7.08 -4.46 -12.08
C LEU A 163 8.12 -3.56 -11.41
N GLN A 164 9.02 -2.95 -12.19
CA GLN A 164 10.02 -2.04 -11.64
C GLN A 164 9.37 -0.77 -11.09
N THR A 165 8.43 -0.17 -11.82
CA THR A 165 7.66 0.99 -11.35
C THR A 165 6.92 0.67 -10.05
N ILE A 166 6.29 -0.51 -9.95
CA ILE A 166 5.61 -0.94 -8.72
C ILE A 166 6.61 -1.10 -7.56
N ARG A 167 7.79 -1.68 -7.78
CA ARG A 167 8.84 -1.83 -6.75
C ARG A 167 9.32 -0.48 -6.25
N ASP A 168 9.62 0.44 -7.17
CA ASP A 168 10.13 1.76 -6.83
C ASP A 168 9.09 2.58 -6.05
N HIS A 169 7.82 2.50 -6.47
CA HIS A 169 6.74 3.15 -5.75
C HIS A 169 6.47 2.50 -4.39
N SER A 170 6.56 1.17 -4.27
CA SER A 170 6.45 0.46 -2.97
C SER A 170 7.55 0.89 -2.01
N ALA A 171 8.78 1.04 -2.51
CA ALA A 171 9.90 1.55 -1.73
C ALA A 171 9.67 3.00 -1.29
N LEU A 172 9.10 3.85 -2.15
CA LEU A 172 8.73 5.22 -1.81
C LEU A 172 7.67 5.26 -0.70
N LEU A 173 6.59 4.49 -0.82
CA LEU A 173 5.55 4.38 0.22
C LEU A 173 6.13 3.94 1.56
N PHE A 174 7.02 2.95 1.54
CA PHE A 174 7.71 2.48 2.75
C PHE A 174 8.53 3.59 3.40
N ARG A 175 9.26 4.41 2.61
CA ARG A 175 9.97 5.58 3.13
C ARG A 175 9.03 6.59 3.76
N CYS A 176 7.89 6.88 3.14
CA CYS A 176 6.89 7.79 3.68
C CYS A 176 6.37 7.30 5.04
N LEU A 177 6.10 5.99 5.20
CA LEU A 177 5.57 5.42 6.44
C LEU A 177 6.47 5.65 7.66
N TYR A 178 7.79 5.59 7.52
CA TYR A 178 8.72 5.87 8.63
C TYR A 178 9.21 7.33 8.69
N SER A 179 8.90 8.16 7.69
CA SER A 179 9.30 9.58 7.63
C SER A 179 8.27 10.54 8.26
N ILE A 180 7.13 10.04 8.75
CA ILE A 180 6.08 10.86 9.37
C ILE A 180 6.62 11.51 10.64
N SER A 181 6.64 12.84 10.70
CA SER A 181 7.15 13.58 11.86
C SER A 181 6.19 13.53 13.06
N GLY A 182 6.72 13.67 14.27
CA GLY A 182 5.93 13.70 15.51
C GLY A 182 5.28 12.35 15.84
N GLU A 183 4.02 12.36 16.29
CA GLU A 183 3.29 11.10 16.51
C GLU A 183 3.01 10.40 15.17
N ASN A 184 3.64 9.25 14.98
CA ASN A 184 3.51 8.40 13.81
C ASN A 184 2.68 7.15 14.16
N LYS A 185 1.41 7.14 13.74
CA LYS A 185 0.50 6.01 13.96
C LYS A 185 0.79 4.82 13.05
N ALA A 186 1.62 4.94 12.01
CA ALA A 186 2.09 3.79 11.25
C ALA A 186 3.02 2.89 12.08
N LEU A 187 3.48 3.37 13.25
CA LEU A 187 4.24 2.59 14.23
C LEU A 187 3.35 1.95 15.32
N ASP A 188 2.02 2.04 15.17
CA ASP A 188 1.01 1.39 16.01
C ASP A 188 0.53 0.08 15.35
N PRO A 189 0.90 -1.10 15.89
CA PRO A 189 0.49 -2.39 15.33
C PRO A 189 -1.03 -2.56 15.20
N ASP A 190 -1.82 -1.97 16.10
CA ASP A 190 -3.28 -2.12 16.09
C ASP A 190 -3.90 -1.33 14.94
N LEU A 191 -3.37 -0.13 14.65
CA LEU A 191 -3.79 0.64 13.48
C LEU A 191 -3.39 -0.08 12.19
N VAL A 192 -2.15 -0.58 12.12
CA VAL A 192 -1.65 -1.31 10.95
C VAL A 192 -2.52 -2.55 10.70
N GLU A 193 -2.77 -3.37 11.73
CA GLU A 193 -3.62 -4.56 11.63
C GLU A 193 -5.01 -4.22 11.11
N ARG A 194 -5.68 -3.21 11.71
CA ARG A 194 -7.01 -2.80 11.29
C ARG A 194 -7.06 -2.27 9.86
N THR A 195 -5.96 -1.65 9.41
CA THR A 195 -5.86 -1.05 8.08
C THR A 195 -5.63 -2.09 7.00
N ILE A 196 -4.73 -3.05 7.23
CA ILE A 196 -4.35 -4.05 6.21
C ILE A 196 -5.18 -5.35 6.30
N SER A 197 -6.08 -5.44 7.27
CA SER A 197 -6.99 -6.58 7.38
C SER A 197 -7.97 -6.56 6.20
N PRO A 198 -8.03 -7.63 5.39
CA PRO A 198 -9.00 -7.69 4.31
C PRO A 198 -10.46 -7.73 4.84
N PHE A 199 -11.38 -7.11 4.08
CA PHE A 199 -12.74 -6.71 4.53
C PHE A 199 -13.72 -7.84 4.87
#